data_AF-A0A7J8U3C4-F1
#
_entry.id   AF-A0A7J8U3C4-F1
#
_cell.length_a   1.000
_cell.length_b   1.000
_cell.length_c   1.000
_cell.angle_alpha   90.00
_cell.angle_beta   90.00
_cell.angle_gamma   90.00
#
_symmetry.space_group_name_H-M   'P 1'
#
loop_
_entity.id
_entity.type
_entity.pdbx_description
1 polymer ?
#
loop_
_entity_poly.entity_id
_entity_poly.type
_entity_poly.pdbx_seq_one_letter_code
_entity_poly.pdbx_strand_id
1 'polypeptide(L)'
;MVVNGSVKEENNVARNVNCSVLDRAPCSIGILIDRGERQKLMKLSSTFVGILFLGGKDDWEALMLAKRMAQDPRVKLTVICLIAYKDCRDVLDWDTIMDIEILKDVEQNNR
;
A
#
# COMPACT_ATOMS: atom_id res chain seq x y z
N MET A 1 1.74 -9.51 -19.26
CA MET A 1 2.33 -8.15 -19.32
C MET A 1 1.35 -7.30 -20.13
N VAL A 2 0.71 -6.32 -19.50
CA VAL A 2 -0.39 -5.55 -20.12
C VAL A 2 0.23 -4.37 -20.85
N VAL A 3 0.01 -4.29 -22.16
CA VAL A 3 0.38 -3.11 -22.97
C VAL A 3 -0.90 -2.64 -23.64
N ASN A 4 -1.28 -1.38 -23.41
CA ASN A 4 -2.43 -0.70 -24.03
C ASN A 4 -3.83 -1.21 -23.66
N GLY A 5 -4.07 -1.65 -22.42
CA GLY A 5 -5.42 -1.98 -21.93
C GLY A 5 -6.10 -3.18 -22.61
N SER A 6 -5.43 -3.82 -23.58
CA SER A 6 -5.79 -5.11 -24.14
C SER A 6 -5.06 -6.21 -23.37
N VAL A 7 -5.82 -7.19 -22.86
CA VAL A 7 -5.26 -8.40 -22.28
C VAL A 7 -4.66 -9.22 -23.42
N LYS A 8 -3.36 -9.03 -23.69
CA LYS A 8 -2.60 -10.03 -24.45
C LYS A 8 -2.57 -11.33 -23.64
N GLU A 9 -2.46 -12.45 -24.36
CA GLU A 9 -2.36 -13.81 -23.81
C GLU A 9 -1.62 -13.83 -22.47
N GLU A 10 -2.23 -14.52 -21.51
CA GLU A 10 -1.69 -14.67 -20.16
C GLU A 10 -0.33 -15.38 -20.25
N ASN A 11 0.74 -14.67 -19.88
CA ASN A 11 2.04 -15.31 -19.73
C ASN A 11 2.05 -16.11 -18.43
N ASN A 12 1.61 -17.37 -18.51
CA ASN A 12 1.50 -18.30 -17.39
C ASN A 12 2.82 -18.51 -16.66
N VAL A 13 3.95 -18.43 -17.37
CA VAL A 13 5.29 -18.54 -16.76
C VAL A 13 5.55 -17.34 -15.86
N ALA A 14 5.32 -16.12 -16.34
CA ALA A 14 5.49 -14.91 -15.54
C ALA A 14 4.52 -14.86 -14.36
N ARG A 15 3.27 -15.32 -14.54
CA ARG A 15 2.29 -15.43 -13.45
C ARG A 15 2.78 -16.40 -12.37
N ASN A 16 3.26 -17.58 -12.75
CA ASN A 16 3.77 -18.58 -11.81
C ASN A 16 4.97 -18.05 -11.02
N VAL A 17 5.88 -17.33 -11.67
CA VAL A 17 7.01 -16.69 -10.98
C VAL A 17 6.51 -15.65 -9.98
N ASN A 18 5.61 -14.75 -10.38
CA ASN A 18 5.05 -13.74 -9.48
C ASN A 18 4.34 -14.38 -8.27
N CYS A 19 3.52 -15.41 -8.49
CA CYS A 19 2.85 -16.13 -7.40
C CYS A 19 3.86 -16.83 -6.48
N SER A 20 4.88 -17.48 -7.05
CA SER A 20 5.90 -18.18 -6.26
C SER A 20 6.74 -17.22 -5.41
N VAL A 21 7.05 -16.03 -5.94
CA VAL A 21 7.73 -14.97 -5.18
C VAL A 21 6.83 -14.45 -4.07
N LEU A 22 5.55 -14.16 -4.37
CA LEU A 22 4.55 -13.71 -3.39
C LEU A 22 4.36 -14.70 -2.23
N ASP A 23 4.38 -15.99 -2.51
CA ASP A 23 4.15 -17.05 -1.53
C ASP A 23 5.38 -17.32 -0.62
N ARG A 24 6.59 -17.07 -1.12
CA ARG A 24 7.83 -17.57 -0.48
C ARG A 24 8.79 -16.49 0.02
N ALA A 25 8.62 -15.24 -0.36
CA ALA A 25 9.58 -14.21 0.04
C ALA A 25 9.52 -13.97 1.56
N PRO A 26 10.66 -13.93 2.27
CA PRO A 26 10.71 -13.62 3.69
C PRO A 26 10.65 -12.10 3.97
N CYS A 27 10.19 -11.30 3.00
CA CYS A 27 10.22 -9.84 3.04
C CYS A 27 9.11 -9.23 2.18
N SER A 28 8.89 -7.91 2.33
CA SER A 28 7.92 -7.17 1.53
C SER A 28 8.24 -7.24 0.02
N ILE A 29 7.20 -7.28 -0.81
CA ILE A 29 7.31 -7.39 -2.27
C ILE A 29 6.68 -6.16 -2.93
N GLY A 30 7.40 -5.55 -3.86
CA GLY A 30 6.87 -4.52 -4.76
C GLY A 30 6.44 -5.11 -6.09
N ILE A 31 5.21 -4.84 -6.53
CA ILE A 31 4.72 -5.23 -7.86
C ILE A 31 4.68 -3.99 -8.76
N LEU A 32 5.50 -3.98 -9.81
CA LEU A 32 5.49 -2.93 -10.82
C LEU A 32 4.53 -3.28 -11.96
N ILE A 33 3.53 -2.42 -12.17
CA ILE A 33 2.62 -2.53 -13.32
C ILE A 33 3.04 -1.50 -14.36
N ASP A 34 3.82 -1.94 -15.35
CA ASP A 34 4.09 -1.14 -16.54
C ASP A 34 2.83 -1.12 -17.42
N ARG A 35 2.38 0.09 -17.77
CA ARG A 35 1.20 0.34 -18.61
C ARG A 35 1.57 0.98 -19.96
N GLY A 36 2.85 1.02 -20.31
CA GLY A 36 3.35 1.63 -21.54
C GLY A 36 3.75 3.11 -21.38
N GLU A 37 4.11 3.73 -22.50
CA GLU A 37 4.79 5.02 -22.56
C GLU A 37 3.89 6.18 -22.11
N ARG A 38 4.04 6.60 -20.85
CA ARG A 38 3.49 7.87 -20.36
C ARG A 38 4.34 8.98 -20.98
N GLN A 39 3.75 9.73 -21.92
CA GLN A 39 4.38 10.91 -22.48
C GLN A 39 4.96 11.81 -21.37
N LYS A 40 6.19 12.28 -21.62
CA LYS A 40 7.05 13.10 -20.77
C LYS A 40 6.36 14.34 -20.18
N LEU A 41 5.58 14.16 -19.10
CA LEU A 41 5.15 15.25 -18.23
C LEU A 41 5.51 14.99 -16.76
N MET A 42 6.65 14.33 -16.52
CA MET A 42 7.10 13.96 -15.17
C MET A 42 7.77 15.10 -14.38
N LYS A 43 7.89 16.31 -14.93
CA LYS A 43 8.59 17.38 -14.20
C LYS A 43 7.74 18.06 -13.11
N LEU A 44 6.42 17.88 -13.08
CA LEU A 44 5.55 18.61 -12.14
C LEU A 44 4.31 17.84 -11.62
N SER A 45 4.20 16.53 -11.86
CA SER A 45 3.02 15.77 -11.41
C SER A 45 3.17 15.30 -9.97
N SER A 46 2.19 15.59 -9.11
CA SER A 46 2.08 14.95 -7.79
C SER A 46 2.03 13.43 -7.94
N THR A 47 2.71 12.72 -7.05
CA THR A 47 2.62 11.27 -6.92
C THR A 47 1.57 10.95 -5.86
N PHE A 48 0.62 10.09 -6.17
CA PHE A 48 -0.40 9.67 -5.22
C PHE A 48 -0.03 8.30 -4.66
N VAL A 49 0.06 8.21 -3.34
CA VAL A 49 0.32 6.97 -2.61
C VAL A 49 -0.90 6.66 -1.77
N GLY A 50 -1.41 5.44 -1.89
CA GLY A 50 -2.55 4.96 -1.10
C GLY A 50 -2.11 3.78 -0.25
N ILE A 51 -2.56 3.74 1.00
CA ILE A 51 -2.43 2.58 1.86
C ILE A 51 -3.82 2.15 2.35
N LEU A 52 -4.03 0.84 2.34
CA LEU A 52 -5.15 0.20 2.99
C LEU A 52 -4.63 -0.34 4.33
N PHE A 53 -5.24 0.11 5.43
CA PHE A 53 -4.87 -0.26 6.77
C PHE A 53 -6.00 -1.11 7.38
N LEU A 54 -5.72 -2.39 7.55
CA LEU A 54 -6.57 -3.41 8.17
C LEU A 54 -6.21 -3.64 9.65
N GLY A 55 -4.97 -3.29 10.03
CA GLY A 55 -4.42 -3.41 11.38
C GLY A 55 -3.37 -4.50 11.49
N GLY A 56 -2.53 -4.40 12.52
CA GLY A 56 -1.44 -5.34 12.79
C GLY A 56 -0.09 -4.95 12.19
N LYS A 57 0.90 -5.81 12.42
CA LYS A 57 2.33 -5.49 12.21
C LYS A 57 2.71 -5.15 10.78
N ASP A 58 2.21 -5.91 9.81
CA ASP A 58 2.55 -5.70 8.39
C ASP A 58 2.05 -4.35 7.89
N ASP A 59 0.86 -3.95 8.33
CA ASP A 59 0.27 -2.65 7.99
C ASP A 59 1.01 -1.49 8.66
N TRP A 60 1.59 -1.69 9.85
CA TRP A 60 2.47 -0.70 10.48
C TRP A 60 3.73 -0.49 9.65
N GLU A 61 4.38 -1.56 9.20
CA GLU A 61 5.57 -1.44 8.34
C GLU A 61 5.24 -0.75 7.02
N ALA A 62 4.13 -1.13 6.38
CA ALA A 62 3.64 -0.48 5.17
C ALA A 62 3.34 1.01 5.40
N LEU A 63 2.72 1.36 6.54
CA LEU A 63 2.41 2.74 6.89
C LEU A 63 3.67 3.57 7.13
N MET A 64 4.67 3.03 7.83
CA MET A 64 5.95 3.68 8.03
C MET A 64 6.68 3.93 6.71
N LEU A 65 6.63 2.97 5.79
CA LEU A 65 7.19 3.13 4.46
C LEU A 65 6.45 4.22 3.65
N ALA A 66 5.11 4.23 3.70
CA ALA A 66 4.29 5.22 3.03
C ALA A 66 4.53 6.64 3.59
N LYS A 67 4.68 6.78 4.91
CA LYS A 67 5.05 8.05 5.57
C LYS A 67 6.44 8.53 5.16
N ARG A 68 7.40 7.62 5.02
CA ARG A 68 8.72 7.94 4.47
C ARG A 68 8.63 8.46 3.03
N MET A 69 7.77 7.88 2.19
CA MET A 69 7.52 8.40 0.84
C MET A 69 6.89 9.79 0.87
N ALA A 70 5.98 10.04 1.81
CA ALA A 70 5.32 11.33 2.00
C ALA A 70 6.23 12.46 2.49
N GLN A 71 7.50 12.17 2.84
CA GLN A 71 8.50 13.22 3.09
C GLN A 71 8.86 14.02 1.83
N ASP A 72 8.60 13.47 0.62
CA ASP A 72 8.67 14.24 -0.62
C ASP A 72 7.40 15.11 -0.76
N PRO A 73 7.51 16.45 -0.85
CA PRO A 73 6.35 17.35 -0.97
C PRO A 73 5.45 17.09 -2.18
N ARG A 74 5.94 16.34 -3.18
CA ARG A 74 5.17 15.95 -4.36
C ARG A 74 4.29 14.73 -4.10
N VAL A 75 4.51 14.00 -3.01
CA VAL A 75 3.74 12.82 -2.64
C VAL A 75 2.52 13.22 -1.83
N LYS A 76 1.34 12.79 -2.27
CA LYS A 76 0.09 12.88 -1.53
C LYS A 76 -0.28 11.50 -1.02
N LEU A 77 -0.17 11.30 0.29
CA LEU A 77 -0.51 10.05 0.95
C LEU A 77 -1.99 10.04 1.36
N THR A 78 -2.69 8.97 1.02
CA THR A 78 -4.05 8.67 1.49
C THR A 78 -4.04 7.37 2.27
N VAL A 79 -4.53 7.41 3.51
CA VAL A 79 -4.66 6.25 4.39
C VAL A 79 -6.14 5.91 4.53
N ILE A 80 -6.51 4.70 4.14
CA ILE A 80 -7.87 4.18 4.29
C ILE A 80 -7.82 3.10 5.36
N CYS A 81 -8.41 3.37 6.53
CA CYS A 81 -8.52 2.40 7.61
C CYS A 81 -9.85 1.64 7.48
N LEU A 82 -9.77 0.31 7.45
CA LEU A 82 -10.94 -0.57 7.46
C LEU A 82 -11.03 -1.23 8.84
N ILE A 83 -12.13 -0.94 9.55
CA ILE A 83 -12.35 -1.44 10.91
C ILE A 83 -13.42 -2.52 10.84
N ALA A 84 -13.08 -3.73 11.30
CA ALA A 84 -14.06 -4.79 11.47
C ALA A 84 -15.02 -4.43 12.61
N TYR A 85 -16.31 -4.64 12.39
CA TYR A 85 -17.31 -4.47 13.45
C TYR A 85 -17.11 -5.58 14.49
N LYS A 86 -16.73 -5.20 15.73
CA LYS A 86 -16.64 -6.11 16.87
C LYS A 86 -17.82 -5.85 17.82
N ASP A 87 -18.43 -6.92 18.35
CA ASP A 87 -19.45 -6.81 19.40
C ASP A 87 -18.79 -6.27 20.68
N CYS A 88 -19.50 -5.47 21.48
CA CYS A 88 -18.96 -4.65 22.58
C CYS A 88 -18.39 -5.44 23.78
N ARG A 89 -18.20 -6.76 23.65
CA ARG A 89 -17.65 -7.66 24.68
C ARG A 89 -16.17 -7.99 24.48
N ASP A 90 -15.57 -7.56 23.39
CA ASP A 90 -14.15 -7.82 23.13
C ASP A 90 -13.28 -6.77 23.84
N VAL A 91 -12.40 -7.26 24.72
CA VAL A 91 -11.29 -6.48 25.26
C VAL A 91 -10.45 -5.99 24.07
N LEU A 92 -10.16 -4.68 24.01
CA LEU A 92 -9.24 -4.13 23.02
C LEU A 92 -7.87 -4.79 23.22
N ASP A 93 -7.41 -5.54 22.23
CA ASP A 93 -6.09 -6.13 22.24
C ASP A 93 -5.00 -5.05 22.06
N TRP A 94 -3.79 -5.32 22.55
CA TRP A 94 -2.66 -4.39 22.49
C TRP A 94 -2.32 -3.97 21.06
N ASP A 95 -2.46 -4.89 20.10
CA ASP A 95 -2.28 -4.58 18.68
C ASP A 95 -3.31 -3.55 18.20
N THR A 96 -4.58 -3.65 18.64
CA THR A 96 -5.62 -2.66 18.28
C THR A 96 -5.36 -1.30 18.94
N ILE A 97 -4.84 -1.26 20.16
CA ILE A 97 -4.46 0.00 20.83
C ILE A 97 -3.32 0.68 20.06
N MET A 98 -2.34 -0.10 19.61
CA MET A 98 -1.22 0.40 18.82
C MET A 98 -1.67 0.86 17.43
N ASP A 99 -2.58 0.14 16.77
CA ASP A 99 -3.23 0.57 15.53
C ASP A 99 -3.87 1.96 15.68
N ILE A 100 -4.61 2.17 16.77
CA ILE A 100 -5.25 3.47 17.04
C ILE A 100 -4.20 4.58 17.21
N GLU A 101 -3.11 4.29 17.93
CA GLU A 101 -2.09 5.28 18.20
C GLU A 101 -1.30 5.67 16.95
N ILE A 102 -0.89 4.70 16.13
CA ILE A 102 -0.14 4.97 14.89
C ILE A 102 -0.98 5.75 13.88
N LEU A 103 -2.31 5.52 13.85
CA LEU A 103 -3.22 6.24 12.96
C LEU A 103 -3.43 7.71 13.38
N LYS A 104 -3.45 8.03 14.68
CA LYS A 104 -3.53 9.44 15.14
C LYS A 104 -2.34 10.27 14.65
N ASP A 105 -1.14 9.69 14.62
CA ASP A 105 0.07 10.37 14.14
C ASP A 105 0.00 10.69 12.63
N VAL A 106 -0.83 9.97 11.86
CA VAL A 106 -1.06 10.28 10.44
C VAL A 106 -2.02 11.44 10.26
N GLU A 107 -3.08 11.53 11.06
CA GLU A 107 -4.05 12.63 10.98
C GLU A 107 -3.43 14.00 11.31
N GLN A 108 -2.43 14.02 12.21
CA GLN A 108 -1.76 15.26 12.62
C GLN A 108 -0.87 15.87 11.54
N ASN A 109 -0.41 15.08 10.57
CA ASN A 109 0.51 15.53 9.51
C ASN A 109 -0.19 16.17 8.29
N ASN A 110 -1.52 16.32 8.35
CA ASN A 110 -2.36 16.96 7.34
C ASN A 110 -2.78 18.41 7.69
N ARG A 111 -2.13 19.03 8.69
CA ARG A 111 -2.36 20.44 9.08
C ARG A 111 -1.18 21.34 8.73
#